data_AF-A0AAE0I9V9-F1
#
_entry.id   AF-A0AAE0I9V9-F1
#
_cell.length_a   1.000
_cell.length_b   1.000
_cell.length_c   1.000
_cell.angle_alpha   90.00
_cell.angle_beta   90.00
_cell.angle_gamma   90.00
#
_symmetry.space_group_name_H-M   'P 1'
#
loop_
_entity.id
_entity.type
_entity.pdbx_description
1 polymer ?
#
loop_
_entity_poly.entity_id
_entity_poly.type
_entity_poly.pdbx_seq_one_letter_code
_entity_poly.pdbx_strand_id
1 'polypeptide(L)'
;MPHELFLTAVVPDESTLKARSVLGGVCEMRERHSFTKVRYIRRTDPALKGLHTIKELQKEKGPSLPLWQELHQILAKQPYVLQVLIDITPEVLVAPQSTSTSTAVVPPTRPRRLRFNDLPDPLNKNNPPSITQRKMLEITDHHLDKILADNKFTTKAESVEESYNWWLNNVEYALTRISIVPPSDPPAPPQQVPNVAALQPLAPYWILYVRVQVESTPERMQHGYGLLKQALKDLSGIFDFKVFDRRTGSHESSYVDNDPSPADGQDETNEDFTSQESSRSSDEGRTRDSSDDVSCFDPTERPNFGSFSGPEHYNPYFLDSDDDHDYDGDDDDDDDEEEEEEDSMPSPGDGVRTTPTRSLSPHPEDAQLFRRPPTPVTPTRTRRGKGGARTC
;
A
#
# COMPACT_ATOMS: atom_id res chain seq x y z
N MET A 1 -3.13 -14.29 9.56
CA MET A 1 -2.89 -13.05 8.81
C MET A 1 -2.70 -11.85 9.72
N PRO A 2 -1.70 -10.98 9.48
CA PRO A 2 -1.71 -9.63 10.03
C PRO A 2 -2.81 -8.76 9.36
N HIS A 3 -3.27 -7.75 10.07
CA HIS A 3 -4.16 -6.71 9.59
C HIS A 3 -3.41 -5.38 9.52
N GLU A 4 -3.76 -4.56 8.53
CA GLU A 4 -3.38 -3.16 8.46
C GLU A 4 -4.57 -2.31 8.89
N LEU A 5 -4.37 -1.50 9.93
CA LEU A 5 -5.29 -0.44 10.34
C LEU A 5 -4.73 0.88 9.84
N PHE A 6 -5.55 1.74 9.25
CA PHE A 6 -5.05 3.01 8.72
C PHE A 6 -6.10 4.13 8.64
N LEU A 7 -5.60 5.36 8.72
CA LEU A 7 -6.28 6.60 8.37
C LEU A 7 -5.76 7.08 7.02
N THR A 8 -6.61 7.77 6.25
CA THR A 8 -6.22 8.34 4.96
C THR A 8 -6.63 9.80 4.86
N ALA A 9 -5.75 10.66 4.36
CA ALA A 9 -6.06 12.06 4.04
C ALA A 9 -5.46 12.45 2.68
N VAL A 10 -6.09 13.42 2.00
CA VAL A 10 -5.55 14.00 0.76
C VAL A 10 -4.77 15.26 1.09
N VAL A 11 -3.56 15.36 0.55
CA VAL A 11 -2.69 16.52 0.71
C VAL A 11 -2.42 17.12 -0.67
N PRO A 12 -2.93 18.33 -0.98
CA PRO A 12 -2.65 19.00 -2.25
C PRO A 12 -1.15 19.19 -2.48
N ASP A 13 -0.70 19.15 -3.73
CA ASP A 13 0.71 19.27 -4.09
C ASP A 13 1.37 20.53 -3.51
N GLU A 14 0.68 21.67 -3.55
CA GLU A 14 1.14 22.95 -2.98
C GLU A 14 1.33 22.93 -1.46
N SER A 15 0.68 22.00 -0.77
CA SER A 15 0.73 21.85 0.69
C SER A 15 1.75 20.80 1.15
N THR A 16 2.42 20.10 0.23
CA THR A 16 3.34 18.99 0.53
C THR A 16 4.47 19.38 1.46
N LEU A 17 5.10 20.55 1.25
CA LEU A 17 6.20 21.03 2.10
C LEU A 17 5.72 21.28 3.55
N LYS A 18 4.54 21.88 3.70
CA LYS A 18 3.92 22.12 5.00
C LYS A 18 3.59 20.80 5.69
N ALA A 19 2.96 19.86 4.98
CA ALA A 19 2.63 18.55 5.50
C ALA A 19 3.88 17.80 5.99
N ARG A 20 4.96 17.77 5.19
CA ARG A 20 6.26 17.20 5.59
C ARG A 20 6.84 17.85 6.85
N SER A 21 6.74 19.17 6.96
CA SER A 21 7.26 19.91 8.12
C SER A 21 6.47 19.58 9.41
N VAL A 22 5.13 19.51 9.31
CA VAL A 22 4.27 19.10 10.43
C VAL A 22 4.58 17.67 10.84
N LEU A 23 4.61 16.72 9.90
CA LEU A 23 4.87 15.31 10.20
C LEU A 23 6.27 15.10 10.79
N GLY A 24 7.28 15.82 10.27
CA GLY A 24 8.63 15.81 10.86
C GLY A 24 8.68 16.34 12.29
N GLY A 25 7.88 17.38 12.59
CA GLY A 25 7.75 17.92 13.95
C GLY A 25 7.00 16.96 14.89
N VAL A 26 5.87 16.40 14.45
CA VAL A 26 5.04 15.47 15.23
C VAL A 26 5.80 14.17 15.53
N CYS A 27 6.50 13.61 14.55
CA CYS A 27 7.26 12.38 14.72
C CYS A 27 8.67 12.60 15.31
N GLU A 28 9.07 13.86 15.53
CA GLU A 28 10.41 14.25 15.99
C GLU A 28 11.55 13.58 15.21
N MET A 29 11.32 13.31 13.91
CA MET A 29 12.28 12.61 13.08
C MET A 29 12.30 13.14 11.65
N ARG A 30 13.44 12.95 10.99
CA ARG A 30 13.58 13.27 9.57
C ARG A 30 12.85 12.23 8.73
N GLU A 31 12.26 12.70 7.64
CA GLU A 31 11.61 11.86 6.66
C GLU A 31 12.59 10.90 5.99
N ARG A 32 12.14 9.67 5.73
CA ARG A 32 12.79 8.74 4.82
C ARG A 32 12.12 8.84 3.46
N HIS A 33 12.84 9.36 2.46
CA HIS A 33 12.37 9.43 1.08
C HIS A 33 12.72 8.15 0.33
N SER A 34 11.76 7.57 -0.37
CA SER A 34 11.95 6.34 -1.14
C SER A 34 11.13 6.30 -2.43
N PHE A 35 11.63 5.52 -3.38
CA PHE A 35 10.97 5.20 -4.63
C PHE A 35 10.82 3.69 -4.75
N THR A 36 9.60 3.21 -4.98
CA THR A 36 9.29 1.80 -5.13
C THR A 36 8.62 1.57 -6.48
N LYS A 37 9.20 0.71 -7.32
CA LYS A 37 8.55 0.20 -8.52
C LYS A 37 7.53 -0.86 -8.10
N VAL A 38 6.27 -0.68 -8.49
CA VAL A 38 5.18 -1.60 -8.20
C VAL A 38 4.72 -2.24 -9.50
N ARG A 39 4.84 -3.57 -9.60
CA ARG A 39 4.30 -4.36 -10.71
C ARG A 39 3.00 -5.01 -10.27
N TYR A 40 1.90 -4.70 -10.96
CA TYR A 40 0.62 -5.36 -10.75
C TYR A 40 0.61 -6.62 -11.61
N ILE A 41 0.51 -7.77 -10.97
CA ILE A 41 0.52 -9.07 -11.64
C ILE A 41 -0.82 -9.77 -11.45
N ARG A 42 -1.24 -10.48 -12.48
CA ARG A 42 -2.44 -11.31 -12.48
C ARG A 42 -2.12 -12.65 -13.15
N ARG A 43 -2.85 -13.70 -12.80
CA ARG A 43 -2.76 -14.97 -13.52
C ARG A 43 -3.23 -14.80 -14.95
N THR A 44 -2.52 -15.48 -15.86
CA THR A 44 -2.91 -15.57 -17.27
C THR A 44 -4.23 -16.32 -17.42
N ASP A 45 -4.35 -17.45 -16.71
CA ASP A 45 -5.57 -18.25 -16.69
C ASP A 45 -6.33 -18.04 -15.37
N PRO A 46 -7.53 -17.41 -15.40
CA PRO A 46 -8.34 -17.18 -14.21
C PRO A 46 -9.01 -18.45 -13.66
N ALA A 47 -9.10 -19.55 -14.42
CA ALA A 47 -9.71 -20.80 -13.98
C ALA A 47 -8.82 -21.56 -12.97
N LEU A 48 -7.53 -21.26 -12.95
CA LEU A 48 -6.55 -21.85 -12.05
C LEU A 48 -6.74 -21.38 -10.61
N LYS A 49 -7.13 -22.31 -9.72
CA LYS A 49 -7.32 -22.06 -8.28
C LYS A 49 -6.04 -22.35 -7.48
N GLY A 50 -5.63 -21.40 -6.64
CA GLY A 50 -4.50 -21.56 -5.71
C GLY A 50 -3.13 -21.76 -6.39
N LEU A 51 -2.03 -21.75 -5.64
CA LEU A 51 -0.67 -21.97 -6.16
C LEU A 51 -0.41 -23.44 -6.55
N HIS A 52 0.02 -23.70 -7.79
CA HIS A 52 0.36 -25.04 -8.31
C HIS A 52 1.64 -25.58 -7.68
N THR A 53 2.60 -24.70 -7.43
CA THR A 53 3.90 -25.06 -6.84
C THR A 53 3.84 -25.23 -5.32
N ILE A 54 2.66 -25.14 -4.69
CA ILE A 54 2.55 -25.18 -3.21
C ILE A 54 3.16 -26.46 -2.61
N LYS A 55 3.02 -27.60 -3.30
CA LYS A 55 3.61 -28.88 -2.87
C LYS A 55 5.14 -28.86 -2.90
N GLU A 56 5.74 -28.10 -3.81
CA GLU A 56 7.19 -27.95 -3.91
C GLU A 56 7.69 -27.01 -2.81
N LEU A 57 7.01 -25.89 -2.58
CA LEU A 57 7.31 -24.96 -1.49
C LEU A 57 7.22 -25.65 -0.11
N GLN A 58 6.26 -26.56 0.08
CA GLN A 58 6.13 -27.35 1.30
C GLN A 58 7.33 -28.29 1.54
N LYS A 59 8.03 -28.74 0.48
CA LYS A 59 9.22 -29.58 0.62
C LYS A 59 10.44 -28.78 1.08
N GLU A 60 10.55 -27.52 0.66
CA GLU A 60 11.70 -26.65 0.97
C GLU A 60 11.71 -26.18 2.44
N LYS A 61 10.56 -26.21 3.14
CA LYS A 61 10.41 -25.85 4.57
C LYS A 61 11.03 -24.49 4.94
N GLY A 62 10.91 -23.50 4.06
CA GLY A 62 11.43 -22.15 4.30
C GLY A 62 10.58 -21.34 5.29
N PRO A 63 11.13 -20.25 5.87
CA PRO A 63 10.41 -19.38 6.81
C PRO A 63 9.21 -18.65 6.19
N SER A 64 9.19 -18.48 4.87
CA SER A 64 8.08 -17.88 4.10
C SER A 64 6.91 -18.84 3.86
N LEU A 65 7.06 -20.14 4.17
CA LEU A 65 6.07 -21.18 3.85
C LEU A 65 4.66 -20.90 4.41
N PRO A 66 4.48 -20.46 5.67
CA PRO A 66 3.14 -20.16 6.18
C PRO A 66 2.42 -19.07 5.38
N LEU A 67 3.17 -18.05 4.94
CA LEU A 67 2.63 -16.96 4.13
C LEU A 67 2.26 -17.45 2.72
N TRP A 68 3.06 -18.33 2.13
CA TRP A 68 2.74 -18.96 0.85
C TRP A 68 1.50 -19.86 0.92
N GLN A 69 1.31 -20.60 2.03
CA GLN A 69 0.10 -21.40 2.27
C GLN A 69 -1.14 -20.52 2.40
N GLU A 70 -1.02 -19.42 3.15
CA GLU A 70 -2.10 -18.45 3.32
C GLU A 70 -2.47 -17.81 1.96
N LEU A 71 -1.48 -17.37 1.18
CA LEU A 71 -1.72 -16.87 -0.18
C LEU A 71 -2.37 -17.92 -1.09
N HIS A 72 -1.94 -19.18 -1.02
CA HIS A 72 -2.56 -20.27 -1.77
C HIS A 72 -4.05 -20.42 -1.44
N GLN A 73 -4.42 -20.35 -0.15
CA GLN A 73 -5.82 -20.44 0.28
C GLN A 73 -6.66 -19.25 -0.20
N ILE A 74 -6.10 -18.04 -0.20
CA ILE A 74 -6.76 -16.83 -0.72
C ILE A 74 -7.04 -17.00 -2.22
N LEU A 75 -6.01 -17.36 -2.99
CA LEU A 75 -6.10 -17.53 -4.44
C LEU A 75 -6.91 -18.76 -4.87
N ALA A 76 -7.14 -19.72 -3.96
CA ALA A 76 -8.02 -20.86 -4.23
C ALA A 76 -9.50 -20.46 -4.22
N LYS A 77 -9.86 -19.38 -3.49
CA LYS A 77 -11.23 -18.88 -3.40
C LYS A 77 -11.58 -17.99 -4.58
N GLN A 78 -10.70 -17.05 -4.92
CA GLN A 78 -10.92 -16.13 -6.04
C GLN A 78 -9.60 -15.64 -6.65
N PRO A 79 -9.60 -15.27 -7.95
CA PRO A 79 -8.45 -14.63 -8.56
C PRO A 79 -8.27 -13.22 -7.99
N TYR A 80 -7.03 -12.81 -7.81
CA TYR A 80 -6.67 -11.47 -7.33
C TYR A 80 -5.50 -10.91 -8.14
N VAL A 81 -5.44 -9.58 -8.19
CA VAL A 81 -4.24 -8.84 -8.61
C VAL A 81 -3.28 -8.74 -7.43
N LEU A 82 -2.05 -9.21 -7.61
CA LEU A 82 -0.98 -9.10 -6.61
C LEU A 82 -0.02 -7.97 -7.00
N GLN A 83 0.72 -7.46 -6.02
CA GLN A 83 1.73 -6.43 -6.23
C GLN A 83 3.12 -7.00 -5.98
N VAL A 84 4.05 -6.80 -6.92
CA VAL A 84 5.47 -7.05 -6.70
C VAL A 84 6.18 -5.72 -6.54
N LEU A 85 6.76 -5.51 -5.36
CA LEU A 85 7.41 -4.27 -4.96
C LEU A 85 8.93 -4.44 -5.05
N ILE A 86 9.56 -3.45 -5.67
CA ILE A 86 11.01 -3.39 -5.87
C ILE A 86 11.48 -2.01 -5.43
N ASP A 87 12.38 -1.95 -4.44
CA ASP A 87 13.03 -0.71 -4.05
C ASP A 87 13.98 -0.26 -5.17
N ILE A 88 13.70 0.91 -5.74
CA ILE A 88 14.49 1.56 -6.80
C ILE A 88 15.12 2.86 -6.32
N THR A 89 15.01 3.17 -5.02
CA THR A 89 15.53 4.39 -4.41
C THR A 89 17.01 4.66 -4.77
N PRO A 90 17.95 3.71 -4.61
CA PRO A 90 19.35 4.00 -4.89
C PRO A 90 19.61 4.27 -6.38
N GLU A 91 18.90 3.58 -7.28
CA GLU A 91 19.03 3.80 -8.72
C GLU A 91 18.50 5.18 -9.13
N VAL A 92 17.38 5.61 -8.55
CA VAL A 92 16.78 6.94 -8.82
C VAL A 92 17.65 8.08 -8.28
N LEU A 93 18.25 7.91 -7.10
CA LEU A 93 19.08 8.93 -6.48
C LEU A 93 20.45 9.10 -7.16
N VAL A 94 20.98 8.05 -7.79
CA VAL A 94 22.25 8.09 -8.53
C VAL A 94 22.06 8.54 -9.98
N ALA A 95 20.89 8.29 -10.57
CA ALA A 95 20.64 8.64 -11.96
C ALA A 95 20.67 10.17 -12.18
N PRO A 96 21.35 10.65 -13.25
CA PRO A 96 21.28 12.04 -13.63
C PRO A 96 19.84 12.38 -14.05
N GLN A 97 19.18 13.27 -13.30
CA GLN A 97 17.79 13.67 -13.55
C GLN A 97 17.57 14.41 -14.90
N SER A 98 18.66 14.72 -15.62
CA SER A 98 18.65 15.51 -16.86
C SER A 98 18.59 14.69 -18.15
N THR A 99 18.74 13.36 -18.11
CA THR A 99 18.70 12.53 -19.32
C THR A 99 17.34 11.87 -19.50
N SER A 100 16.70 12.10 -20.64
CA SER A 100 15.38 11.56 -20.99
C SER A 100 15.31 10.03 -21.00
N THR A 101 16.43 9.34 -21.16
CA THR A 101 16.54 7.88 -21.17
C THR A 101 17.22 7.37 -19.89
N SER A 102 16.45 6.80 -18.96
CA SER A 102 17.01 6.08 -17.81
C SER A 102 17.57 4.74 -18.27
N THR A 103 18.90 4.60 -18.16
CA THR A 103 19.63 3.33 -18.39
C THR A 103 19.87 2.57 -17.09
N ALA A 104 19.31 3.03 -15.97
CA ALA A 104 19.50 2.36 -14.68
C ALA A 104 18.75 1.02 -14.65
N VAL A 105 19.44 -0.01 -14.19
CA VAL A 105 18.92 -1.38 -14.12
C VAL A 105 19.03 -1.87 -12.68
N VAL A 106 17.93 -2.36 -12.13
CA VAL A 106 17.89 -2.99 -10.81
C VAL A 106 18.63 -4.33 -10.88
N PRO A 107 19.61 -4.58 -10.00
CA PRO A 107 20.30 -5.87 -9.94
C PRO A 107 19.31 -7.03 -9.78
N PRO A 108 19.52 -8.19 -10.45
CA PRO A 108 18.63 -9.34 -10.32
C PRO A 108 18.63 -9.93 -8.91
N THR A 109 19.68 -9.67 -8.12
CA THR A 109 19.81 -10.08 -6.71
C THR A 109 19.05 -9.20 -5.74
N ARG A 110 18.46 -8.08 -6.19
CA ARG A 110 17.68 -7.18 -5.34
C ARG A 110 16.47 -7.95 -4.77
N PRO A 111 16.30 -8.01 -3.44
CA PRO A 111 15.13 -8.63 -2.84
C PRO A 111 13.85 -7.96 -3.34
N ARG A 112 12.88 -8.79 -3.73
CA ARG A 112 11.55 -8.35 -4.16
C ARG A 112 10.53 -8.78 -3.11
N ARG A 113 9.47 -7.99 -2.96
CA ARG A 113 8.39 -8.28 -2.01
C ARG A 113 7.09 -8.48 -2.75
N LEU A 114 6.39 -9.56 -2.46
CA LEU A 114 5.04 -9.80 -2.93
C LEU A 114 4.08 -9.27 -1.89
N ARG A 115 3.15 -8.39 -2.28
CA ARG A 115 2.11 -7.85 -1.42
C ARG A 115 0.74 -8.24 -1.97
N PHE A 116 -0.09 -8.73 -1.06
CA PHE A 116 -1.52 -8.86 -1.23
C PHE A 116 -2.20 -7.94 -0.21
N ASN A 117 -3.11 -7.10 -0.70
CA ASN A 117 -3.98 -6.27 0.12
C ASN A 117 -5.40 -6.68 -0.20
N ASP A 118 -6.15 -7.10 0.82
CA ASP A 118 -7.57 -7.35 0.66
C ASP A 118 -8.34 -6.03 0.54
N LEU A 119 -9.60 -6.11 0.13
CA LEU A 119 -10.49 -4.97 0.19
C LEU A 119 -10.63 -4.50 1.66
N PRO A 120 -10.71 -3.18 1.91
CA PRO A 120 -11.07 -2.67 3.22
C PRO A 120 -12.30 -3.37 3.79
N ASP A 121 -12.33 -3.66 5.08
CA ASP A 121 -13.49 -4.22 5.80
C ASP A 121 -14.66 -3.22 5.79
N PRO A 122 -15.92 -3.69 5.94
CA PRO A 122 -17.06 -2.78 5.98
C PRO A 122 -16.91 -1.90 7.21
N LEU A 123 -17.34 -0.64 7.12
CA LEU A 123 -17.43 0.20 8.30
C LEU A 123 -18.37 -0.49 9.31
N ASN A 124 -17.80 -0.96 10.41
CA ASN A 124 -18.55 -1.51 11.51
C ASN A 124 -19.01 -0.35 12.40
N LYS A 125 -20.27 -0.38 12.86
CA LYS A 125 -20.81 0.62 13.80
C LYS A 125 -19.98 0.76 15.08
N ASN A 126 -19.27 -0.31 15.45
CA ASN A 126 -18.46 -0.36 16.66
C ASN A 126 -17.06 0.28 16.50
N ASN A 127 -16.62 0.53 15.26
CA ASN A 127 -15.31 1.13 14.99
C ASN A 127 -15.46 2.61 14.66
N PRO A 128 -14.46 3.46 14.98
CA PRO A 128 -14.50 4.87 14.59
C PRO A 128 -14.65 4.97 13.08
N PRO A 129 -15.57 5.81 12.59
CA PRO A 129 -15.89 5.84 11.16
C PRO A 129 -14.66 6.16 10.32
N SER A 130 -13.67 6.89 10.83
CA SER A 130 -12.46 7.31 10.09
C SER A 130 -11.37 6.24 9.96
N ILE A 131 -11.39 5.16 10.76
CA ILE A 131 -10.34 4.14 10.74
C ILE A 131 -10.75 3.01 9.80
N THR A 132 -9.92 2.77 8.80
CA THR A 132 -10.09 1.67 7.86
C THR A 132 -9.24 0.47 8.31
N GLN A 133 -9.77 -0.73 8.12
CA GLN A 133 -9.08 -2.00 8.40
C GLN A 133 -9.04 -2.81 7.12
N ARG A 134 -7.94 -3.52 6.86
CA ARG A 134 -7.89 -4.58 5.84
C ARG A 134 -6.92 -5.68 6.21
N LYS A 135 -7.12 -6.84 5.61
CA LYS A 135 -6.14 -7.93 5.62
C LYS A 135 -4.99 -7.61 4.68
N MET A 136 -3.77 -7.88 5.12
CA MET A 136 -2.56 -7.68 4.34
C MET A 136 -1.63 -8.87 4.50
N LEU A 137 -0.96 -9.24 3.41
CA LEU A 137 0.07 -10.27 3.38
C LEU A 137 1.28 -9.74 2.60
N GLU A 138 2.47 -9.77 3.21
CA GLU A 138 3.72 -9.40 2.55
C GLU A 138 4.72 -10.56 2.64
N ILE A 139 5.19 -11.04 1.49
CA ILE A 139 6.13 -12.15 1.38
C ILE A 139 7.44 -11.63 0.79
N THR A 140 8.55 -11.81 1.53
CA THR A 140 9.90 -11.57 1.01
C THR A 140 10.55 -12.91 0.72
N ASP A 141 10.84 -13.18 -0.55
CA ASP A 141 11.44 -14.44 -0.98
C ASP A 141 12.41 -14.23 -2.15
N HIS A 142 13.61 -14.80 -2.05
CA HIS A 142 14.61 -14.77 -3.12
C HIS A 142 14.21 -15.55 -4.37
N HIS A 143 13.28 -16.50 -4.27
CA HIS A 143 12.78 -17.28 -5.40
C HIS A 143 11.48 -16.70 -6.00
N LEU A 144 11.09 -15.48 -5.59
CA LEU A 144 9.78 -14.91 -5.91
C LEU A 144 9.45 -14.94 -7.40
N ASP A 145 10.32 -14.44 -8.29
CA ASP A 145 9.99 -14.37 -9.72
C ASP A 145 9.88 -15.75 -10.37
N LYS A 146 10.68 -16.72 -9.91
CA LYS A 146 10.56 -18.11 -10.37
C LYS A 146 9.20 -18.68 -9.96
N ILE A 147 8.83 -18.53 -8.69
CA ILE A 147 7.53 -19.00 -8.17
C ILE A 147 6.38 -18.36 -8.94
N LEU A 148 6.44 -17.06 -9.21
CA LEU A 148 5.40 -16.35 -9.96
C LEU A 148 5.31 -16.84 -11.42
N ALA A 149 6.46 -17.04 -12.09
CA ALA A 149 6.50 -17.56 -13.45
C ALA A 149 5.96 -19.01 -13.54
N ASP A 150 6.35 -19.88 -12.61
CA ASP A 150 5.88 -21.27 -12.53
C ASP A 150 4.35 -21.33 -12.29
N ASN A 151 3.80 -20.32 -11.60
CA ASN A 151 2.36 -20.15 -11.36
C ASN A 151 1.63 -19.32 -12.43
N LYS A 152 2.26 -19.05 -13.58
CA LYS A 152 1.66 -18.38 -14.75
C LYS A 152 1.13 -16.97 -14.47
N PHE A 153 1.78 -16.24 -13.56
CA PHE A 153 1.52 -14.83 -13.37
C PHE A 153 2.18 -14.00 -14.47
N THR A 154 1.46 -12.98 -14.92
CA THR A 154 1.90 -12.01 -15.93
C THR A 154 1.71 -10.60 -15.40
N THR A 155 2.61 -9.69 -15.77
CA THR A 155 2.49 -8.27 -15.45
C THR A 155 1.39 -7.64 -16.29
N LYS A 156 0.45 -6.97 -15.63
CA LYS A 156 -0.65 -6.22 -16.26
C LYS A 156 -0.37 -4.73 -16.32
N ALA A 157 0.23 -4.17 -15.27
CA ALA A 157 0.55 -2.75 -15.20
C ALA A 157 1.80 -2.53 -14.32
N GLU A 158 2.46 -1.39 -14.51
CA GLU A 158 3.56 -0.93 -13.67
C GLU A 158 3.30 0.51 -13.21
N SER A 159 3.73 0.82 -11.98
CA SER A 159 3.74 2.17 -11.44
C SER A 159 4.99 2.40 -10.60
N VAL A 160 5.26 3.67 -10.29
CA VAL A 160 6.24 4.08 -9.31
C VAL A 160 5.54 4.78 -8.16
N GLU A 161 5.73 4.26 -6.96
CA GLU A 161 5.31 4.89 -5.71
C GLU A 161 6.49 5.69 -5.15
N GLU A 162 6.33 7.01 -5.08
CA GLU A 162 7.21 7.90 -4.33
C GLU A 162 6.63 8.12 -2.94
N SER A 163 7.47 8.02 -1.90
CA SER A 163 6.99 8.12 -0.52
C SER A 163 7.96 8.84 0.41
N TYR A 164 7.39 9.60 1.35
CA TYR A 164 8.09 10.16 2.51
C TYR A 164 7.52 9.50 3.77
N ASN A 165 8.38 8.85 4.55
CA ASN A 165 7.94 8.03 5.69
C ASN A 165 8.54 8.53 7.01
N TRP A 166 7.73 8.45 8.07
CA TRP A 166 8.08 8.69 9.46
C TRP A 166 7.50 7.58 10.35
N TRP A 167 8.05 7.40 11.54
CA TRP A 167 7.64 6.39 12.50
C TRP A 167 7.61 6.97 13.91
N LEU A 168 6.51 6.77 14.62
CA LEU A 168 6.37 7.13 16.03
C LEU A 168 5.50 6.09 16.73
N ASN A 169 5.99 5.51 17.82
CA ASN A 169 5.23 4.55 18.65
C ASN A 169 4.59 3.38 17.85
N ASN A 170 5.34 2.80 16.91
CA ASN A 170 4.87 1.75 15.98
C ASN A 170 3.76 2.17 14.99
N VAL A 171 3.50 3.48 14.88
CA VAL A 171 2.66 4.06 13.84
C VAL A 171 3.56 4.56 12.72
N GLU A 172 3.28 4.14 11.48
CA GLU A 172 3.92 4.68 10.29
C GLU A 172 3.06 5.81 9.71
N TYR A 173 3.69 6.94 9.45
CA TYR A 173 3.12 8.06 8.71
C TYR A 173 3.80 8.04 7.34
N ALA A 174 3.03 7.85 6.27
CA ALA A 174 3.55 7.76 4.92
C ALA A 174 2.80 8.72 4.01
N LEU A 175 3.50 9.70 3.45
CA LEU A 175 2.98 10.59 2.43
C LEU A 175 3.39 10.03 1.07
N THR A 176 2.44 9.52 0.30
CA THR A 176 2.72 8.78 -0.94
C THR A 176 2.11 9.44 -2.17
N ARG A 177 2.78 9.27 -3.30
CA ARG A 177 2.31 9.68 -4.62
C ARG A 177 2.62 8.58 -5.63
N ILE A 178 1.65 8.26 -6.46
CA ILE A 178 1.76 7.21 -7.47
C ILE A 178 1.92 7.87 -8.83
N SER A 179 2.89 7.42 -9.61
CA SER A 179 3.07 7.80 -11.02
C SER A 179 2.94 6.57 -11.89
N ILE A 180 2.20 6.67 -13.00
CA ILE A 180 1.97 5.54 -13.91
C ILE A 180 3.20 5.39 -14.82
N VAL A 181 3.65 4.15 -15.00
CA VAL A 181 4.67 3.84 -16.02
C VAL A 181 3.92 3.49 -17.31
N PRO A 182 4.06 4.29 -18.39
CA PRO A 182 3.40 3.98 -19.64
C PRO A 182 3.91 2.66 -20.22
N PRO A 183 3.05 1.87 -20.89
CA PRO A 183 3.50 0.68 -21.60
C PRO A 183 4.53 1.06 -22.67
N SER A 184 5.58 0.27 -22.81
CA SER A 184 6.63 0.45 -23.83
C SER A 184 6.49 -0.60 -24.91
N ASP A 185 6.71 -0.19 -26.17
CA ASP A 185 6.83 -1.07 -27.32
C ASP A 185 8.20 -0.86 -27.99
N PRO A 186 9.15 -1.82 -27.90
CA PRO A 186 9.01 -3.14 -27.26
C PRO A 186 8.95 -3.09 -25.73
N PRO A 187 8.42 -4.13 -25.05
CA PRO A 187 8.32 -4.17 -23.60
C PRO A 187 9.69 -3.99 -22.93
N ALA A 188 9.78 -3.00 -22.05
CA ALA A 188 10.99 -2.76 -21.26
C ALA A 188 11.33 -3.99 -20.39
N PRO A 189 12.62 -4.31 -20.22
CA PRO A 189 13.03 -5.35 -19.29
C PRO A 189 12.49 -5.06 -17.88
N PRO A 190 11.99 -6.07 -17.13
CA PRO A 190 11.43 -5.86 -15.80
C PRO A 190 12.37 -5.14 -14.81
N GLN A 191 13.67 -5.29 -15.01
CA GLN A 191 14.75 -4.70 -14.22
C GLN A 191 15.01 -3.23 -14.56
N GLN A 192 14.50 -2.71 -15.68
CA GLN A 192 14.74 -1.32 -16.05
C GLN A 192 13.98 -0.38 -15.09
N VAL A 193 14.71 0.62 -14.59
CA VAL A 193 14.17 1.67 -13.73
C VAL A 193 13.61 2.78 -14.64
N PRO A 194 12.32 3.12 -14.53
CA PRO A 194 11.73 4.19 -15.34
C PRO A 194 12.36 5.54 -14.94
N ASN A 195 12.39 6.48 -15.90
CA ASN A 195 12.83 7.84 -15.61
C ASN A 195 11.77 8.57 -14.77
N VAL A 196 11.94 8.57 -13.44
CA VAL A 196 10.96 9.11 -12.49
C VAL A 196 10.66 10.59 -12.74
N ALA A 197 11.64 11.39 -13.19
CA ALA A 197 11.44 12.81 -13.48
C ALA A 197 10.53 13.06 -14.70
N ALA A 198 10.41 12.07 -15.59
CA ALA A 198 9.55 12.14 -16.77
C ALA A 198 8.16 11.50 -16.55
N LEU A 199 7.92 10.86 -15.40
CA LEU A 199 6.63 10.23 -15.12
C LEU A 199 5.61 11.29 -14.70
N GLN A 200 4.39 11.13 -15.20
CA GLN A 200 3.25 11.95 -14.76
C GLN A 200 2.62 11.31 -13.52
N PRO A 201 2.41 12.07 -12.43
CA PRO A 201 1.62 11.61 -11.30
C PRO A 201 0.20 11.24 -11.73
N LEU A 202 -0.35 10.18 -11.12
CA LEU A 202 -1.73 9.75 -11.35
C LEU A 202 -2.75 10.82 -10.92
N ALA A 203 -2.39 11.62 -9.91
CA ALA A 203 -3.21 12.69 -9.39
C ALA A 203 -2.34 13.88 -8.93
N PRO A 204 -2.87 15.12 -8.93
CA PRO A 204 -2.16 16.32 -8.49
C PRO A 204 -2.17 16.49 -6.95
N TYR A 205 -2.13 15.37 -6.23
CA TYR A 205 -2.14 15.35 -4.78
C TYR A 205 -1.37 14.15 -4.25
N TRP A 206 -0.95 14.27 -2.99
CA TRP A 206 -0.39 13.19 -2.20
C TRP A 206 -1.47 12.56 -1.33
N ILE A 207 -1.29 11.28 -1.01
CA ILE A 207 -2.12 10.57 -0.05
C ILE A 207 -1.30 10.38 1.22
N LEU A 208 -1.81 10.91 2.33
CA LEU A 208 -1.25 10.64 3.65
C LEU A 208 -1.92 9.39 4.22
N TYR A 209 -1.11 8.37 4.48
CA TYR A 209 -1.47 7.20 5.27
C TYR A 209 -0.90 7.32 6.67
N VAL A 210 -1.73 7.07 7.68
CA VAL A 210 -1.28 6.85 9.07
C VAL A 210 -1.70 5.45 9.45
N ARG A 211 -0.75 4.53 9.59
CA ARG A 211 -1.05 3.09 9.63
C ARG A 211 -0.30 2.34 10.72
N VAL A 212 -0.91 1.24 11.15
CA VAL A 212 -0.33 0.27 12.09
C VAL A 212 -0.60 -1.14 11.54
N GLN A 213 0.42 -1.99 11.56
CA GLN A 213 0.26 -3.41 11.30
C GLN A 213 0.14 -4.16 12.62
N VAL A 214 -0.91 -4.96 12.75
CA VAL A 214 -1.24 -5.71 13.97
C VAL A 214 -1.58 -7.15 13.65
N GLU A 215 -1.36 -8.05 14.60
CA GLU A 215 -1.88 -9.41 14.53
C GLU A 215 -3.40 -9.42 14.74
N SER A 216 -4.10 -10.44 14.25
CA SER A 216 -5.57 -10.55 14.36
C SER A 216 -6.11 -10.78 15.77
N THR A 217 -5.28 -10.82 16.80
CA THR A 217 -5.78 -11.06 18.16
C THR A 217 -6.55 -9.83 18.65
N PRO A 218 -7.69 -9.99 19.37
CA PRO A 218 -8.53 -8.88 19.80
C PRO A 218 -7.76 -7.78 20.54
N GLU A 219 -6.83 -8.17 21.40
CA GLU A 219 -6.04 -7.26 22.24
C GLU A 219 -5.10 -6.40 21.37
N ARG A 220 -4.45 -7.02 20.37
CA ARG A 220 -3.55 -6.31 19.45
C ARG A 220 -4.32 -5.37 18.54
N MET A 221 -5.49 -5.81 18.06
CA MET A 221 -6.39 -4.98 17.26
C MET A 221 -6.85 -3.75 18.06
N GLN A 222 -7.35 -3.94 19.28
CA GLN A 222 -7.80 -2.85 20.15
C GLN A 222 -6.68 -1.85 20.45
N HIS A 223 -5.47 -2.36 20.73
CA HIS A 223 -4.30 -1.50 20.92
C HIS A 223 -3.97 -0.69 19.65
N GLY A 224 -3.99 -1.31 18.46
CA GLY A 224 -3.79 -0.63 17.18
C GLY A 224 -4.82 0.49 16.93
N TYR A 225 -6.10 0.22 17.24
CA TYR A 225 -7.14 1.25 17.21
C TYR A 225 -6.86 2.41 18.18
N GLY A 226 -6.36 2.11 19.38
CA GLY A 226 -5.96 3.12 20.36
C GLY A 226 -4.87 4.06 19.84
N LEU A 227 -3.83 3.49 19.21
CA LEU A 227 -2.75 4.27 18.59
C LEU A 227 -3.26 5.19 17.48
N LEU A 228 -4.12 4.68 16.59
CA LEU A 228 -4.66 5.49 15.50
C LEU A 228 -5.67 6.53 15.97
N LYS A 229 -6.47 6.26 17.01
CA LYS A 229 -7.35 7.26 17.64
C LYS A 229 -6.53 8.42 18.20
N GLN A 230 -5.41 8.13 18.85
CA GLN A 230 -4.51 9.15 19.37
C GLN A 230 -3.88 9.96 18.23
N ALA A 231 -3.33 9.30 17.20
CA ALA A 231 -2.79 9.98 16.02
C ALA A 231 -3.83 10.86 15.31
N LEU A 232 -5.07 10.39 15.18
CA LEU A 232 -6.19 11.15 14.63
C LEU A 232 -6.46 12.41 15.45
N LYS A 233 -6.46 12.32 16.79
CA LYS A 233 -6.66 13.46 17.69
C LYS A 233 -5.55 14.50 17.52
N ASP A 234 -4.30 14.05 17.48
CA ASP A 234 -3.12 14.93 17.38
C ASP A 234 -3.03 15.64 16.03
N LEU A 235 -3.55 15.02 14.97
CA LEU A 235 -3.56 15.54 13.61
C LEU A 235 -4.89 16.20 13.20
N SER A 236 -5.88 16.21 14.10
CA SER A 236 -7.20 16.80 13.85
C SER A 236 -7.08 18.31 13.60
N GLY A 237 -7.79 18.80 12.58
CA GLY A 237 -7.74 20.21 12.16
C GLY A 237 -6.52 20.57 11.31
N ILE A 238 -5.50 19.70 11.22
CA ILE A 238 -4.36 19.86 10.31
C ILE A 238 -4.62 19.10 9.01
N PHE A 239 -5.11 17.87 9.12
CA PHE A 239 -5.45 17.02 7.99
C PHE A 239 -6.93 16.60 8.05
N ASP A 240 -7.57 16.52 6.88
CA ASP A 240 -8.95 16.07 6.72
C ASP A 240 -8.96 14.57 6.38
N PHE A 241 -9.10 13.74 7.42
CA PHE A 241 -9.10 12.29 7.28
C PHE A 241 -10.44 11.78 6.77
N LYS A 242 -10.40 11.03 5.68
CA LYS A 242 -11.58 10.48 5.00
C LYS A 242 -11.48 8.98 4.86
N VAL A 243 -12.65 8.35 4.90
CA VAL A 243 -12.81 6.97 4.46
C VAL A 243 -12.99 7.00 2.95
N PHE A 244 -12.15 6.28 2.24
CA PHE A 244 -12.32 6.07 0.81
C PHE A 244 -13.26 4.87 0.60
N ASP A 245 -14.08 4.94 -0.45
CA ASP A 245 -14.96 3.84 -0.81
C ASP A 245 -14.10 2.58 -1.05
N ARG A 246 -14.57 1.46 -0.49
CA ARG A 246 -13.99 0.12 -0.57
C ARG A 246 -13.73 -0.29 -2.03
N ARG A 247 -14.53 0.22 -2.96
CA ARG A 247 -14.39 -0.03 -4.41
C ARG A 247 -13.39 0.91 -5.09
N THR A 248 -13.22 2.13 -4.59
CA THR A 248 -12.26 3.09 -5.14
C THR A 248 -10.82 2.77 -4.77
N GLY A 249 -10.61 2.04 -3.66
CA GLY A 249 -9.28 1.65 -3.18
C GLY A 249 -8.67 0.42 -3.87
N SER A 250 -9.47 -0.40 -4.57
CA SER A 250 -8.91 -1.45 -5.42
C SER A 250 -8.51 -0.85 -6.76
N HIS A 251 -7.19 -0.66 -6.96
CA HIS A 251 -6.59 -0.40 -8.28
C HIS A 251 -7.01 -1.42 -9.36
N GLU A 252 -7.70 -2.50 -8.97
CA GLU A 252 -8.32 -3.48 -9.85
C GLU A 252 -9.44 -2.86 -10.71
N SER A 253 -10.21 -1.87 -10.23
CA SER A 253 -11.40 -1.42 -10.97
C SER A 253 -11.08 -0.58 -12.22
N SER A 254 -9.96 0.14 -12.29
CA SER A 254 -9.67 1.02 -13.43
C SER A 254 -8.85 0.37 -14.55
N TYR A 255 -8.21 -0.78 -14.27
CA TYR A 255 -7.40 -1.49 -15.26
C TYR A 255 -8.10 -2.70 -15.88
N VAL A 256 -9.19 -3.19 -15.28
CA VAL A 256 -9.88 -4.40 -15.74
C VAL A 256 -10.83 -4.13 -16.91
N ASP A 257 -11.33 -2.90 -17.08
CA ASP A 257 -12.36 -2.60 -18.10
C ASP A 257 -11.81 -2.15 -19.47
N ASN A 258 -10.49 -2.08 -19.65
CA ASN A 258 -9.89 -1.70 -20.93
C ASN A 258 -9.43 -2.89 -21.79
N ASP A 259 -9.79 -4.13 -21.45
CA ASP A 259 -9.67 -5.21 -22.44
C ASP A 259 -10.76 -4.98 -23.50
N PRO A 260 -10.40 -4.64 -24.76
CA PRO A 260 -11.39 -4.53 -25.81
C PRO A 260 -12.04 -5.91 -25.91
N SER A 261 -13.32 -5.98 -25.55
CA SER A 261 -14.13 -7.18 -25.78
C SER A 261 -13.85 -7.62 -27.21
N PRO A 262 -13.45 -8.89 -27.47
CA PRO A 262 -13.20 -9.35 -28.82
C PRO A 262 -14.44 -8.99 -29.61
N ALA A 263 -14.27 -8.13 -30.62
CA ALA A 263 -15.36 -7.76 -31.49
C ALA A 263 -15.94 -9.08 -32.00
N ASP A 264 -17.17 -9.38 -31.58
CA ASP A 264 -17.92 -10.52 -32.09
C ASP A 264 -17.98 -10.32 -33.60
N GLY A 265 -17.09 -11.02 -34.29
CA GLY A 265 -17.13 -11.18 -35.74
C GLY A 265 -18.40 -11.93 -36.04
N GLN A 266 -19.48 -11.18 -36.29
CA GLN A 266 -20.62 -11.69 -37.02
C GLN A 266 -20.09 -12.09 -38.40
N ASP A 267 -19.89 -13.40 -38.53
CA ASP A 267 -19.71 -14.10 -39.79
C ASP A 267 -21.03 -13.96 -40.56
N GLU A 268 -21.18 -12.83 -41.29
CA GLU A 268 -22.22 -12.70 -42.30
C GLU A 268 -21.87 -13.63 -43.46
N THR A 269 -22.49 -14.81 -43.43
CA THR A 269 -22.60 -15.68 -44.60
C THR A 269 -23.27 -14.91 -45.72
N ASN A 270 -22.47 -14.42 -46.67
CA ASN A 270 -22.92 -13.91 -47.96
C ASN A 270 -23.61 -15.05 -48.73
N GLU A 271 -24.94 -15.03 -48.74
CA GLU A 271 -25.71 -15.71 -49.78
C GLU A 271 -25.75 -14.83 -51.03
N ASP A 272 -25.25 -15.44 -52.10
CA ASP A 272 -25.19 -15.00 -53.47
C ASP A 272 -26.62 -14.69 -53.99
N PHE A 273 -26.92 -13.42 -54.27
CA PHE A 273 -28.12 -13.05 -55.03
C PHE A 273 -27.78 -12.07 -56.15
N THR A 274 -28.06 -12.55 -57.37
CA THR A 274 -27.75 -11.96 -58.66
C THR A 274 -28.67 -10.77 -58.99
N SER A 275 -28.04 -9.69 -59.45
CA SER A 275 -28.48 -8.65 -60.43
C SER A 275 -29.93 -8.17 -60.45
N GLN A 276 -30.12 -6.86 -60.27
CA GLN A 276 -30.86 -6.06 -61.25
C GLN A 276 -30.52 -4.57 -61.21
N GLU A 277 -30.22 -4.06 -62.41
CA GLU A 277 -29.98 -2.67 -62.77
C GLU A 277 -31.15 -1.74 -62.40
N SER A 278 -30.86 -0.48 -62.06
CA SER A 278 -31.55 0.68 -62.67
C SER A 278 -30.84 2.00 -62.38
N SER A 279 -30.48 2.64 -63.48
CA SER A 279 -29.85 3.93 -63.68
C SER A 279 -30.67 5.13 -63.19
N ARG A 280 -29.99 6.22 -62.78
CA ARG A 280 -30.30 7.65 -63.07
C ARG A 280 -29.24 8.52 -62.36
N SER A 281 -28.32 9.15 -63.10
CA SER A 281 -28.46 10.42 -63.82
C SER A 281 -28.21 11.65 -62.93
N SER A 282 -27.04 12.25 -63.16
CA SER A 282 -26.64 13.67 -63.13
C SER A 282 -27.58 14.70 -62.49
N ASP A 283 -27.05 15.62 -61.66
CA ASP A 283 -26.92 17.03 -62.07
C ASP A 283 -26.07 17.88 -61.09
N GLU A 284 -25.62 19.01 -61.63
CA GLU A 284 -24.55 19.92 -61.24
C GLU A 284 -24.85 20.90 -60.08
N GLY A 285 -23.78 21.35 -59.43
CA GLY A 285 -23.44 22.77 -59.27
C GLY A 285 -24.33 23.66 -58.40
N ARG A 286 -23.83 24.05 -57.21
CA ARG A 286 -24.03 25.41 -56.71
C ARG A 286 -22.98 25.84 -55.66
N THR A 287 -22.12 26.75 -56.09
CA THR A 287 -21.33 27.64 -55.24
C THR A 287 -22.24 28.56 -54.42
N ARG A 288 -21.98 28.69 -53.13
CA ARG A 288 -22.39 29.86 -52.35
C ARG A 288 -21.33 30.26 -51.34
N ASP A 289 -20.74 31.38 -51.71
CA ASP A 289 -20.05 32.39 -50.91
C ASP A 289 -20.96 32.86 -49.75
N SER A 290 -20.40 32.93 -48.55
CA SER A 290 -20.85 33.83 -47.48
C SER A 290 -19.77 33.92 -46.41
N SER A 291 -19.05 35.04 -46.44
CA SER A 291 -18.52 35.69 -45.26
C SER A 291 -19.61 35.87 -44.20
N ASP A 292 -19.24 35.78 -42.92
CA ASP A 292 -19.40 36.87 -41.95
C ASP A 292 -18.84 36.47 -40.56
N ASP A 293 -18.11 37.44 -40.01
CA ASP A 293 -17.83 37.75 -38.60
C ASP A 293 -18.01 36.69 -37.50
N VAL A 294 -16.89 36.34 -36.85
CA VAL A 294 -16.91 36.02 -35.41
C VAL A 294 -15.79 36.78 -34.70
N SER A 295 -16.26 37.71 -33.87
CA SER A 295 -15.53 38.62 -33.00
C SER A 295 -14.67 37.94 -31.94
N CYS A 296 -13.58 38.63 -31.60
CA CYS A 296 -12.67 38.41 -30.49
C CYS A 296 -13.40 38.17 -29.16
N PHE A 297 -13.04 37.09 -28.46
CA PHE A 297 -13.41 36.85 -27.06
C PHE A 297 -12.31 37.39 -26.15
N ASP A 298 -12.68 38.31 -25.25
CA ASP A 298 -11.90 38.89 -24.17
C ASP A 298 -12.02 37.99 -22.92
N PRO A 299 -10.92 37.52 -22.29
CA PRO A 299 -11.00 36.74 -21.06
C PRO A 299 -10.67 37.61 -19.85
N THR A 300 -11.58 38.49 -19.44
CA THR A 300 -11.49 39.18 -18.15
C THR A 300 -12.81 39.23 -17.38
N GLU A 301 -13.43 38.08 -17.09
CA GLU A 301 -14.40 38.01 -15.99
C GLU A 301 -14.24 36.72 -15.18
N ARG A 302 -13.97 36.91 -13.88
CA ARG A 302 -13.96 35.86 -12.85
C ARG A 302 -15.39 35.59 -12.42
N PRO A 303 -15.85 34.33 -12.30
CA PRO A 303 -17.11 34.07 -11.64
C PRO A 303 -16.95 34.13 -10.12
N ASN A 304 -17.66 35.09 -9.55
CA ASN A 304 -17.92 35.29 -8.14
C ASN A 304 -18.84 34.18 -7.64
N PHE A 305 -18.33 33.22 -6.85
CA PHE A 305 -19.16 32.21 -6.19
C PHE A 305 -19.86 32.84 -4.99
N GLY A 306 -21.12 33.19 -5.21
CA GLY A 306 -22.05 33.68 -4.19
C GLY A 306 -22.30 32.66 -3.09
N SER A 307 -22.34 33.19 -1.87
CA SER A 307 -22.80 32.55 -0.66
C SER A 307 -24.19 31.94 -0.83
N PHE A 308 -24.31 30.63 -0.61
CA PHE A 308 -25.60 29.97 -0.44
C PHE A 308 -25.90 29.88 1.06
N SER A 309 -26.81 30.73 1.50
CA SER A 309 -27.38 30.73 2.84
C SER A 309 -28.88 30.45 2.74
N GLY A 310 -29.32 29.38 3.40
CA GLY A 310 -30.71 29.14 3.81
C GLY A 310 -31.23 27.72 3.51
N PRO A 311 -32.31 27.26 4.15
CA PRO A 311 -32.83 27.63 5.48
C PRO A 311 -33.01 26.41 6.41
N GLU A 312 -33.17 26.74 7.69
CA GLU A 312 -33.52 25.85 8.79
C GLU A 312 -34.83 25.08 8.52
N HIS A 313 -34.78 23.75 8.68
CA HIS A 313 -35.97 22.94 8.93
C HIS A 313 -35.80 22.13 10.20
N TYR A 314 -36.41 22.71 11.24
CA TYR A 314 -37.08 22.10 12.38
C TYR A 314 -37.51 20.63 12.13
N ASN A 315 -37.08 19.72 13.00
CA ASN A 315 -37.75 18.43 13.17
C ASN A 315 -37.97 18.17 14.67
N PRO A 316 -39.22 18.22 15.17
CA PRO A 316 -39.55 18.03 16.58
C PRO A 316 -40.04 16.61 16.81
N TYR A 317 -39.21 15.75 17.39
CA TYR A 317 -39.70 14.58 18.13
C TYR A 317 -38.84 14.39 19.38
N PHE A 318 -39.27 15.13 20.40
CA PHE A 318 -39.27 14.67 21.79
C PHE A 318 -40.14 13.41 21.86
N LEU A 319 -39.56 12.29 22.28
CA LEU A 319 -40.27 11.28 23.05
C LEU A 319 -39.36 10.91 24.22
N ASP A 320 -39.76 11.44 25.37
CA ASP A 320 -39.39 10.93 26.68
C ASP A 320 -39.74 9.43 26.73
N SER A 321 -38.80 8.61 27.18
CA SER A 321 -39.09 7.30 27.74
C SER A 321 -38.02 7.05 28.78
N ASP A 322 -38.32 7.53 29.98
CA ASP A 322 -37.89 6.92 31.23
C ASP A 322 -38.23 5.42 31.14
N ASP A 323 -37.23 4.56 31.26
CA ASP A 323 -37.46 3.17 31.63
C ASP A 323 -36.32 2.74 32.55
N ASP A 324 -36.60 2.92 33.84
CA ASP A 324 -35.88 2.34 34.96
C ASP A 324 -36.04 0.81 34.89
N HIS A 325 -34.94 0.10 34.63
CA HIS A 325 -34.86 -1.32 34.90
C HIS A 325 -33.70 -1.58 35.86
N ASP A 326 -34.05 -1.52 37.14
CA ASP A 326 -33.39 -2.24 38.21
C ASP A 326 -33.41 -3.74 37.87
N TYR A 327 -32.25 -4.33 37.62
CA TYR A 327 -32.08 -5.77 37.49
C TYR A 327 -31.27 -6.24 38.70
N ASP A 328 -31.99 -6.40 39.82
CA ASP A 328 -31.55 -7.23 40.95
C ASP A 328 -31.71 -8.69 40.51
N GLY A 329 -30.61 -9.28 40.06
CA GLY A 329 -30.48 -10.70 39.79
C GLY A 329 -29.57 -11.34 40.84
N ASP A 330 -30.15 -11.58 42.01
CA ASP A 330 -29.71 -12.64 42.90
C ASP A 330 -29.88 -13.98 42.15
N ASP A 331 -28.78 -14.62 41.81
CA ASP A 331 -28.74 -16.06 41.59
C ASP A 331 -27.59 -16.61 42.45
N ASP A 332 -28.03 -17.05 43.62
CA ASP A 332 -27.39 -18.04 44.47
C ASP A 332 -27.11 -19.34 43.69
N ASP A 333 -26.26 -20.17 44.30
CA ASP A 333 -26.14 -21.61 44.11
C ASP A 333 -25.45 -22.09 42.81
N ASP A 334 -24.20 -22.56 42.93
CA ASP A 334 -24.01 -23.97 43.27
C ASP A 334 -22.52 -24.31 43.42
N ASP A 335 -22.28 -25.11 44.45
CA ASP A 335 -21.04 -25.79 44.77
C ASP A 335 -20.52 -26.61 43.59
N ASP A 336 -19.21 -26.59 43.37
CA ASP A 336 -18.52 -27.78 42.88
C ASP A 336 -17.14 -27.87 43.54
N GLU A 337 -17.04 -28.92 44.35
CA GLU A 337 -15.89 -29.44 45.04
C GLU A 337 -14.77 -29.77 44.04
N GLU A 338 -13.60 -29.14 44.15
CA GLU A 338 -12.38 -29.73 43.57
C GLU A 338 -11.57 -30.39 44.67
N GLU A 339 -11.60 -31.72 44.58
CA GLU A 339 -10.92 -32.71 45.38
C GLU A 339 -9.40 -32.47 45.43
N GLU A 340 -8.86 -32.58 46.65
CA GLU A 340 -7.44 -32.73 46.91
C GLU A 340 -6.97 -34.11 46.42
N GLU A 341 -6.26 -34.18 45.29
CA GLU A 341 -5.42 -35.35 44.99
C GLU A 341 -3.99 -35.12 45.49
N GLU A 342 -3.72 -35.72 46.64
CA GLU A 342 -2.41 -35.95 47.21
C GLU A 342 -1.57 -36.94 46.37
N ASP A 343 -0.26 -36.73 46.43
CA ASP A 343 0.81 -37.73 46.46
C ASP A 343 0.90 -38.82 45.37
N SER A 344 1.92 -38.67 44.53
CA SER A 344 2.82 -39.80 44.22
C SER A 344 4.22 -39.35 43.85
N MET A 345 5.13 -39.54 44.80
CA MET A 345 6.58 -39.49 44.63
C MET A 345 7.08 -40.53 43.61
N PRO A 346 8.11 -40.21 42.82
CA PRO A 346 9.05 -41.22 42.33
C PRO A 346 10.35 -41.22 43.14
N SER A 347 10.65 -42.36 43.76
CA SER A 347 11.93 -42.67 44.40
C SER A 347 13.06 -42.90 43.38
N PRO A 348 14.34 -42.76 43.80
CA PRO A 348 15.51 -42.73 42.92
C PRO A 348 16.03 -44.15 42.62
N GLY A 349 16.39 -44.38 41.36
CA GLY A 349 17.09 -45.58 40.90
C GLY A 349 18.52 -45.27 40.47
N ASP A 350 19.47 -45.67 41.30
CA ASP A 350 20.91 -45.71 41.03
C ASP A 350 21.27 -46.58 39.82
N GLY A 351 22.29 -46.18 39.04
CA GLY A 351 22.72 -46.97 37.89
C GLY A 351 23.89 -46.45 37.04
N VAL A 352 25.03 -46.14 37.66
CA VAL A 352 26.40 -46.51 37.22
C VAL A 352 26.79 -46.34 35.72
N ARG A 353 27.61 -45.30 35.49
CA ARG A 353 28.96 -45.32 34.84
C ARG A 353 29.05 -45.55 33.31
N THR A 354 29.55 -44.54 32.60
CA THR A 354 30.90 -44.54 31.96
C THR A 354 31.22 -43.18 31.33
N THR A 355 32.40 -42.65 31.66
CA THR A 355 33.08 -41.56 30.94
C THR A 355 33.71 -42.10 29.65
N PRO A 356 34.00 -41.26 28.63
CA PRO A 356 35.30 -40.60 28.64
C PRO A 356 35.29 -39.13 28.17
N THR A 357 36.03 -38.35 28.96
CA THR A 357 36.91 -37.24 28.63
C THR A 357 37.11 -36.92 27.14
N ARG A 358 36.68 -35.73 26.71
CA ARG A 358 37.44 -34.96 25.72
C ARG A 358 37.34 -33.45 26.00
N SER A 359 38.42 -32.97 26.61
CA SER A 359 38.85 -31.59 26.68
C SER A 359 38.87 -30.94 25.28
N LEU A 360 38.25 -29.76 25.15
CA LEU A 360 38.71 -28.68 24.26
C LEU A 360 38.19 -27.34 24.81
N SER A 361 39.13 -26.42 24.97
CA SER A 361 39.04 -25.09 25.57
C SER A 361 38.05 -24.13 24.89
N PRO A 362 37.59 -23.08 25.59
CA PRO A 362 36.73 -22.04 25.02
C PRO A 362 37.56 -21.04 24.21
N HIS A 363 37.17 -20.82 22.96
CA HIS A 363 37.62 -19.68 22.16
C HIS A 363 36.58 -18.56 22.28
N PRO A 364 36.97 -17.32 22.63
CA PRO A 364 36.10 -16.15 22.57
C PRO A 364 36.02 -15.66 21.11
N GLU A 365 35.12 -14.71 20.86
CA GLU A 365 34.79 -14.07 19.54
C GLU A 365 33.57 -14.68 18.84
N ASP A 366 32.39 -14.19 19.24
CA ASP A 366 31.44 -13.53 18.31
C ASP A 366 30.13 -13.24 19.06
N ALA A 367 30.22 -12.27 19.97
CA ALA A 367 29.07 -11.49 20.42
C ALA A 367 29.22 -10.08 19.84
N GLN A 368 28.10 -9.53 19.35
CA GLN A 368 27.84 -8.13 18.97
C GLN A 368 27.66 -7.86 17.46
N LEU A 369 26.43 -8.03 16.97
CA LEU A 369 25.88 -7.22 15.88
C LEU A 369 24.45 -6.77 16.20
N PHE A 370 24.26 -6.10 17.34
CA PHE A 370 23.21 -5.09 17.48
C PHE A 370 23.84 -3.72 17.23
N ARG A 371 23.70 -3.21 16.01
CA ARG A 371 24.16 -1.87 15.64
C ARG A 371 23.28 -0.82 16.36
N ARG A 372 23.85 -0.17 17.37
CA ARG A 372 23.37 1.11 17.90
C ARG A 372 23.41 2.19 16.79
N PRO A 373 22.49 3.16 16.78
CA PRO A 373 22.61 4.34 15.93
C PRO A 373 23.83 5.19 16.35
N PRO A 374 24.50 5.87 15.42
CA PRO A 374 25.64 6.72 15.72
C PRO A 374 25.22 7.92 16.57
N THR A 375 25.99 8.18 17.62
CA THR A 375 25.90 9.39 18.43
C THR A 375 26.28 10.63 17.61
N PRO A 376 25.64 11.78 17.82
CA PRO A 376 25.99 13.02 17.12
C PRO A 376 27.35 13.53 17.61
N VAL A 377 28.28 13.69 16.67
CA VAL A 377 29.60 14.31 16.90
C VAL A 377 29.41 15.79 17.16
N THR A 378 29.78 16.25 18.36
CA THR A 378 29.77 17.65 18.76
C THR A 378 30.82 18.44 17.96
N PRO A 379 30.50 19.58 17.35
CA PRO A 379 31.48 20.36 16.60
C PRO A 379 32.48 21.03 17.56
N THR A 380 33.76 20.73 17.36
CA THR A 380 34.87 21.35 18.07
C THR A 380 34.97 22.82 17.68
N ARG A 381 34.66 23.70 18.64
CA ARG A 381 34.77 25.15 18.57
C ARG A 381 36.22 25.57 18.28
N THR A 382 36.51 25.96 17.04
CA THR A 382 37.81 26.51 16.66
C THR A 382 37.99 27.90 17.29
N ARG A 383 39.02 28.00 18.12
CA ARG A 383 39.39 29.17 18.92
C ARG A 383 40.02 30.23 18.01
N ARG A 384 39.35 31.38 17.91
CA ARG A 384 39.79 32.60 17.21
C ARG A 384 41.13 33.09 17.78
N GLY A 385 42.19 33.02 16.99
CA GLY A 385 43.51 33.56 17.32
C GLY A 385 43.49 35.08 17.31
N LYS A 386 43.92 35.68 18.44
CA LYS A 386 44.38 37.07 18.53
C LYS A 386 45.85 37.13 18.12
N GLY A 387 46.17 37.94 17.13
CA GLY A 387 47.48 38.55 16.90
C GLY A 387 47.21 39.89 16.23
N GLY A 388 47.66 41.05 16.71
CA GLY A 388 48.91 41.31 17.41
C GLY A 388 49.83 42.06 16.45
N ALA A 389 49.62 43.39 16.41
CA ALA A 389 50.39 44.47 15.81
C ALA A 389 51.84 44.22 15.32
N ARG A 390 52.24 44.86 14.20
CA ARG A 390 53.08 46.09 14.15
C ARG A 390 53.72 46.35 12.75
N THR A 391 53.72 47.64 12.39
CA THR A 391 54.73 48.42 11.63
C THR A 391 55.24 47.93 10.27
N CYS A 392 55.03 48.73 9.21
CA CYS A 392 55.87 49.88 8.83
C CYS A 392 54.98 50.94 8.17
#